data_AF-A0A1X7JSE0-F1
#
_entry.id   AF-A0A1X7JSE0-F1
#
_cell.length_a   1.000
_cell.length_b   1.000
_cell.length_c   1.000
_cell.angle_alpha   90.00
_cell.angle_beta   90.00
_cell.angle_gamma   90.00
#
_symmetry.space_group_name_H-M   'P 1'
#
loop_
_entity.id
_entity.type
_entity.pdbx_description
1 polymer ?
#
loop_
_entity_poly.entity_id
_entity_poly.type
_entity_poly.pdbx_seq_one_letter_code
_entity_poly.pdbx_strand_id
1 'polypeptide(L)'
;MKYPFHILISLFCLYGLHGQSKIDQALKKFNNNSVPYITAESLTGHTRFLILDTREKEEFEVSHIAKAIWLGNKNFDKDTILAIVPDKNRPIVVYCSIGVRSEKVGEKLLKNGYKEVYNLYGGIFEWKNKGFPVYDSIEQETDRVHAYNRHWGKMLNNATKVYGHKKHNN
;
A
#
# COMPACT_ATOMS: atom_id res chain seq x y z
N MET A 1 31.47 37.68 47.70
CA MET A 1 31.65 36.55 46.77
C MET A 1 30.30 36.22 46.16
N LYS A 2 30.19 36.38 44.84
CA LYS A 2 28.95 36.29 44.05
C LYS A 2 28.80 34.84 43.55
N TYR A 3 27.72 34.16 43.92
CA TYR A 3 27.36 32.87 43.33
C TYR A 3 26.55 33.11 42.05
N PRO A 4 26.89 32.50 40.90
CA PRO A 4 26.18 32.75 39.67
C PRO A 4 24.85 31.99 39.63
N PHE A 5 23.87 32.68 39.08
CA PHE A 5 22.52 32.22 38.77
C PHE A 5 22.61 31.14 37.68
N HIS A 6 22.49 29.86 38.05
CA HIS A 6 22.35 28.79 37.06
C HIS A 6 20.92 28.79 36.52
N ILE A 7 20.76 29.37 35.32
CA ILE A 7 19.55 29.23 34.51
C ILE A 7 19.46 27.77 34.08
N LEU A 8 18.55 27.00 34.68
CA LEU A 8 18.11 25.71 34.15
C LEU A 8 17.35 26.00 32.83
N ILE A 9 18.05 25.91 31.70
CA ILE A 9 17.40 25.85 30.39
C ILE A 9 16.72 24.49 30.32
N SER A 10 15.43 24.48 30.64
CA SER A 10 14.54 23.35 30.38
C SER A 10 14.66 22.99 28.91
N LEU A 11 15.23 21.83 28.62
CA LEU A 11 15.25 21.21 27.30
C LEU A 11 13.79 21.00 26.90
N PHE A 12 13.24 21.95 26.15
CA PHE A 12 11.97 21.76 25.44
C PHE A 12 12.26 20.67 24.40
N CYS A 13 11.99 19.43 24.80
CA CYS A 13 12.09 18.27 23.92
C CYS A 13 11.13 18.55 22.76
N LEU A 14 11.70 18.92 21.62
CA LEU A 14 11.01 19.09 20.35
C LEU A 14 10.40 17.74 20.01
N TYR A 15 9.18 17.48 20.47
CA TYR A 15 8.33 16.45 19.91
C TYR A 15 8.23 16.77 18.43
N GLY A 16 8.94 15.98 17.64
CA GLY A 16 9.12 16.21 16.22
C GLY A 16 7.77 16.49 15.58
N LEU A 17 7.65 17.66 14.97
CA LEU A 17 6.67 17.96 13.94
C LEU A 17 6.94 16.96 12.80
N HIS A 18 6.44 15.73 12.93
CA HIS A 18 6.45 14.76 11.85
C HIS A 18 5.52 15.32 10.79
N GLY A 19 6.10 16.02 9.81
CA GLY A 19 5.39 16.45 8.62
C GLY A 19 4.68 15.25 8.04
N GLN A 20 3.34 15.32 8.01
CA GLN A 20 2.51 14.21 7.57
C GLN A 20 2.95 13.75 6.18
N SER A 21 3.19 12.45 6.00
CA SER A 21 3.64 11.93 4.72
C SER A 21 2.62 12.25 3.62
N LYS A 22 3.08 12.39 2.37
CA LYS A 22 2.16 12.63 1.24
C LYS A 22 1.16 11.49 1.06
N ILE A 23 1.57 10.26 1.41
CA ILE A 23 0.71 9.07 1.42
C ILE A 23 -0.38 9.22 2.49
N ASP A 24 -0.03 9.59 3.72
CA ASP A 24 -1.03 9.82 4.78
C ASP A 24 -2.05 10.88 4.38
N GLN A 25 -1.61 11.98 3.77
CA GLN A 25 -2.52 13.04 3.31
C GLN A 25 -3.48 12.53 2.24
N ALA A 26 -2.97 11.71 1.30
CA ALA A 26 -3.80 11.08 0.29
C ALA A 26 -4.81 10.10 0.90
N LEU A 27 -4.36 9.21 1.79
CA LEU A 27 -5.23 8.26 2.47
C LEU A 27 -6.32 8.97 3.27
N LYS A 28 -5.99 9.96 4.10
CA LYS A 28 -7.00 10.74 4.84
C LYS A 28 -8.00 11.48 3.94
N LYS A 29 -7.59 11.85 2.72
CA LYS A 29 -8.45 12.56 1.77
C LYS A 29 -9.38 11.63 0.99
N PHE A 30 -8.89 10.48 0.56
CA PHE A 30 -9.59 9.62 -0.39
C PHE A 30 -10.22 8.38 0.25
N ASN A 31 -9.78 8.00 1.44
CA ASN A 31 -10.25 6.82 2.14
C ASN A 31 -11.12 7.19 3.35
N ASN A 32 -12.05 6.31 3.68
CA ASN A 32 -12.91 6.43 4.86
C ASN A 32 -12.45 5.53 6.03
N ASN A 33 -11.37 4.75 5.83
CA ASN A 33 -10.82 3.78 6.77
C ASN A 33 -11.81 2.67 7.16
N SER A 34 -12.69 2.28 6.23
CA SER A 34 -13.65 1.18 6.41
C SER A 34 -12.99 -0.20 6.43
N VAL A 35 -11.77 -0.30 5.90
CA VAL A 35 -10.93 -1.50 5.91
C VAL A 35 -9.69 -1.21 6.75
N PRO A 36 -9.38 -2.02 7.78
CA PRO A 36 -8.22 -1.77 8.64
C PRO A 36 -6.92 -1.84 7.85
N TYR A 37 -5.96 -0.97 8.18
CA TYR A 37 -4.65 -1.01 7.56
C TYR A 37 -3.75 -2.09 8.19
N ILE A 38 -2.87 -2.64 7.36
CA ILE A 38 -1.70 -3.40 7.78
C ILE A 38 -0.44 -2.77 7.18
N THR A 39 0.67 -2.80 7.93
CA THR A 39 1.97 -2.29 7.47
C THR A 39 2.74 -3.34 6.67
N ALA A 40 3.67 -2.90 5.82
CA ALA A 40 4.53 -3.79 5.06
C ALA A 40 5.40 -4.68 5.97
N GLU A 41 5.94 -4.13 7.06
CA GLU A 41 6.72 -4.87 8.06
C GLU A 41 5.93 -6.04 8.66
N SER A 42 4.64 -5.81 8.97
CA SER A 42 3.76 -6.84 9.54
C SER A 42 3.50 -8.00 8.59
N LEU A 43 3.74 -7.83 7.28
CA LEU A 43 3.56 -8.88 6.28
C LEU A 43 4.82 -9.67 6.02
N THR A 44 5.99 -9.07 6.23
CA THR A 44 7.26 -9.75 5.99
C THR A 44 7.40 -10.92 6.97
N GLY A 45 7.80 -12.09 6.45
CA GLY A 45 7.91 -13.33 7.23
C GLY A 45 6.59 -14.07 7.50
N HIS A 46 5.43 -13.54 7.10
CA HIS A 46 4.13 -14.16 7.37
C HIS A 46 3.47 -14.73 6.10
N THR A 47 3.45 -16.06 5.96
CA THR A 47 2.87 -16.75 4.79
C THR A 47 1.35 -16.97 4.88
N ARG A 48 0.72 -16.63 6.01
CA ARG A 48 -0.71 -16.86 6.25
C ARG A 48 -1.63 -15.98 5.39
N PHE A 49 -1.14 -14.81 4.98
CA PHE A 49 -1.93 -13.84 4.24
C PHE A 49 -2.05 -14.23 2.77
N LEU A 50 -3.24 -14.07 2.20
CA LEU A 50 -3.42 -13.99 0.76
C LEU A 50 -3.25 -12.54 0.33
N ILE A 51 -2.28 -12.26 -0.55
CA ILE A 51 -2.00 -10.92 -1.03
C ILE A 51 -2.66 -10.74 -2.39
N LEU A 52 -3.49 -9.71 -2.53
CA LEU A 52 -4.26 -9.42 -3.75
C LEU A 52 -3.87 -8.04 -4.30
N ASP A 53 -3.39 -8.03 -5.54
CA ASP A 53 -3.09 -6.79 -6.26
C ASP A 53 -4.32 -6.30 -7.03
N THR A 54 -4.80 -5.11 -6.69
CA THR A 54 -5.98 -4.48 -7.28
C THR A 54 -5.65 -3.42 -8.33
N ARG A 55 -4.41 -3.37 -8.83
CA ARG A 55 -3.98 -2.45 -9.89
C ARG A 55 -4.36 -2.97 -11.27
N GLU A 56 -4.21 -2.14 -12.30
CA GLU A 56 -4.40 -2.61 -13.68
C GLU A 56 -3.35 -3.66 -14.04
N LYS A 57 -3.64 -4.49 -15.04
CA LYS A 57 -2.77 -5.61 -15.42
C LYS A 57 -1.36 -5.16 -15.77
N GLU A 58 -1.27 -4.07 -16.53
CA GLU A 58 0.00 -3.51 -16.99
C GLU A 58 0.86 -2.98 -15.80
N GLU A 59 0.23 -2.60 -14.69
CA GLU A 59 0.95 -2.19 -13.48
C GLU A 59 1.50 -3.38 -12.70
N PHE A 60 0.75 -4.49 -12.67
CA PHE A 60 1.14 -5.75 -12.05
C PHE A 60 2.29 -6.43 -12.81
N GLU A 61 2.24 -6.39 -14.14
CA GLU A 61 3.27 -6.97 -15.02
C GLU A 61 4.61 -6.24 -14.94
N VAL A 62 4.61 -4.94 -14.65
CA VAL A 62 5.86 -4.20 -14.37
C VAL A 62 6.54 -4.74 -13.12
N SER A 63 5.76 -4.97 -12.07
CA SER A 63 6.24 -5.50 -10.79
C SER A 63 5.08 -5.79 -9.85
N HIS A 64 5.19 -6.73 -8.94
CA HIS A 64 4.24 -7.02 -7.87
C HIS A 64 4.92 -7.53 -6.60
N ILE A 65 4.20 -7.56 -5.47
CA ILE A 65 4.68 -8.16 -4.22
C ILE A 65 4.74 -9.69 -4.40
N ALA A 66 5.75 -10.35 -3.83
CA ALA A 66 5.92 -11.81 -3.90
C ALA A 66 4.60 -12.55 -3.60
N LYS A 67 4.27 -13.54 -4.44
CA LYS A 67 3.07 -14.39 -4.29
C LYS A 67 1.74 -13.63 -4.34
N ALA A 68 1.74 -12.36 -4.75
CA ALA A 68 0.49 -11.62 -4.93
C ALA A 68 -0.29 -12.17 -6.12
N ILE A 69 -1.59 -12.37 -5.94
CA ILE A 69 -2.49 -12.72 -7.04
C ILE A 69 -3.01 -11.42 -7.63
N TRP A 70 -2.85 -11.27 -8.94
CA TRP A 70 -3.49 -10.18 -9.65
C TRP A 70 -5.01 -10.39 -9.69
N LEU A 71 -5.71 -9.43 -9.09
CA LEU A 71 -7.16 -9.42 -9.01
C LEU A 71 -7.77 -8.35 -9.93
N GLY A 72 -7.04 -7.27 -10.21
CA GLY A 72 -7.52 -6.14 -10.99
C GLY A 72 -8.49 -5.24 -10.23
N ASN A 73 -9.09 -4.27 -10.93
CA ASN A 73 -10.07 -3.33 -10.37
C ASN A 73 -11.46 -3.37 -11.04
N LYS A 74 -11.65 -4.14 -12.13
CA LYS A 74 -12.89 -4.16 -12.93
C LYS A 74 -13.74 -5.37 -12.59
N ASN A 75 -15.03 -5.11 -12.37
CA ASN A 75 -16.13 -6.07 -12.21
C ASN A 75 -15.86 -7.23 -11.25
N PHE A 76 -16.08 -6.91 -9.98
CA PHE A 76 -16.16 -7.85 -8.87
C PHE A 76 -17.61 -8.29 -8.69
N ASP A 77 -18.06 -9.28 -9.45
CA ASP A 77 -19.20 -10.06 -8.98
C ASP A 77 -18.75 -11.05 -7.89
N LYS A 78 -19.73 -11.53 -7.13
CA LYS A 78 -19.51 -12.42 -5.99
C LYS A 78 -18.87 -13.74 -6.42
N ASP A 79 -19.22 -14.24 -7.59
CA ASP A 79 -18.79 -15.56 -8.08
C ASP A 79 -17.32 -15.54 -8.50
N THR A 80 -16.87 -14.46 -9.17
CA THR A 80 -15.46 -14.26 -9.52
C THR A 80 -14.58 -14.17 -8.28
N ILE A 81 -15.04 -13.46 -7.24
CA ILE A 81 -14.33 -13.36 -5.97
C ILE A 81 -14.19 -14.74 -5.30
N LEU A 82 -15.26 -15.54 -5.28
CA LEU A 82 -15.26 -16.89 -4.69
C LEU A 82 -14.36 -17.87 -5.45
N ALA A 83 -14.28 -17.74 -6.77
CA ALA A 83 -13.39 -18.57 -7.59
C ALA A 83 -11.90 -18.31 -7.27
N ILE A 84 -11.54 -17.06 -6.99
CA ILE A 84 -10.15 -16.67 -6.68
C ILE A 84 -9.82 -16.91 -5.20
N VAL A 85 -10.78 -16.64 -4.30
CA VAL A 85 -10.58 -16.73 -2.85
C VAL A 85 -11.67 -17.58 -2.18
N PRO A 86 -11.69 -18.91 -2.38
CA PRO A 86 -12.78 -19.75 -1.90
C PRO A 86 -12.91 -19.80 -0.36
N ASP A 87 -11.79 -19.68 0.37
CA ASP A 87 -11.79 -19.69 1.83
C ASP A 87 -11.97 -18.27 2.40
N LYS A 88 -13.16 -18.01 2.95
CA LYS A 88 -13.52 -16.73 3.58
C LYS A 88 -12.85 -16.48 4.95
N ASN A 89 -12.23 -17.51 5.54
CA ASN A 89 -11.53 -17.39 6.81
C ASN A 89 -10.05 -17.08 6.63
N ARG A 90 -9.51 -17.24 5.40
CA ARG A 90 -8.12 -16.90 5.13
C ARG A 90 -7.93 -15.38 5.23
N PRO A 91 -6.95 -14.88 6.02
CA PRO A 91 -6.65 -13.46 6.06
C PRO A 91 -6.20 -12.91 4.71
N ILE A 92 -6.81 -11.81 4.27
CA ILE A 92 -6.54 -11.18 2.98
C ILE A 92 -5.91 -9.82 3.19
N VAL A 93 -4.88 -9.53 2.41
CA VAL A 93 -4.36 -8.18 2.22
C VAL A 93 -4.61 -7.75 0.78
N VAL A 94 -5.33 -6.65 0.61
CA VAL A 94 -5.47 -5.98 -0.69
C VAL A 94 -4.50 -4.82 -0.76
N TYR A 95 -3.91 -4.60 -1.94
CA TYR A 95 -3.08 -3.43 -2.18
C TYR A 95 -3.28 -2.86 -3.58
N CYS A 96 -2.95 -1.58 -3.70
CA CYS A 96 -2.82 -0.91 -4.99
C CYS A 96 -1.54 -0.06 -4.99
N SER A 97 -1.47 1.02 -5.75
CA SER A 97 -0.30 1.91 -5.77
C SER A 97 -0.03 2.53 -4.39
N ILE A 98 -1.05 3.13 -3.78
CA ILE A 98 -0.93 3.92 -2.53
C ILE A 98 -1.96 3.59 -1.44
N GLY A 99 -2.83 2.59 -1.65
CA GLY A 99 -3.88 2.20 -0.70
C GLY A 99 -5.30 2.75 -0.97
N VAL A 100 -5.50 3.58 -2.00
CA VAL A 100 -6.81 4.20 -2.30
C VAL A 100 -7.75 3.25 -3.06
N ARG A 101 -7.30 2.68 -4.18
CA ARG A 101 -8.14 1.75 -4.97
C ARG A 101 -8.47 0.48 -4.20
N SER A 102 -7.52 0.00 -3.40
CA SER A 102 -7.63 -1.25 -2.65
C SER A 102 -8.64 -1.18 -1.51
N GLU A 103 -8.91 -0.02 -0.92
CA GLU A 103 -9.97 0.11 0.12
C GLU A 103 -11.33 -0.35 -0.43
N LYS A 104 -11.72 0.12 -1.62
CA LYS A 104 -12.98 -0.26 -2.26
C LYS A 104 -13.09 -1.76 -2.53
N VAL A 105 -11.97 -2.43 -2.81
CA VAL A 105 -11.95 -3.89 -2.99
C VAL A 105 -12.07 -4.58 -1.64
N GLY A 106 -11.37 -4.09 -0.62
CA GLY A 106 -11.50 -4.60 0.74
C GLY A 106 -12.93 -4.50 1.27
N GLU A 107 -13.61 -3.38 1.04
CA GLU A 107 -15.03 -3.20 1.37
C GLU A 107 -15.92 -4.25 0.71
N LYS A 108 -15.66 -4.58 -0.57
CA LYS A 108 -16.40 -5.62 -1.29
C LYS A 108 -16.14 -6.99 -0.71
N LEU A 109 -14.91 -7.32 -0.32
CA LEU A 109 -14.58 -8.57 0.35
C LEU A 109 -15.33 -8.66 1.70
N LEU A 110 -15.25 -7.63 2.53
CA LEU A 110 -16.00 -7.59 3.81
C LEU A 110 -17.50 -7.80 3.59
N LYS A 111 -18.11 -7.09 2.62
CA LYS A 111 -19.53 -7.25 2.26
C LYS A 111 -19.88 -8.66 1.76
N ASN A 112 -18.93 -9.38 1.18
CA ASN A 112 -19.09 -10.77 0.73
C ASN A 112 -18.81 -11.82 1.83
N GLY A 113 -18.54 -11.38 3.06
CA GLY A 113 -18.41 -12.25 4.25
C GLY A 113 -17.01 -12.78 4.50
N TYR A 114 -15.97 -12.16 3.91
CA TYR A 114 -14.59 -12.42 4.30
C TYR A 114 -14.33 -11.80 5.68
N LYS A 115 -13.70 -12.57 6.58
CA LYS A 115 -13.62 -12.22 8.00
C LYS A 115 -12.47 -11.28 8.35
N GLU A 116 -11.31 -11.50 7.72
CA GLU A 116 -10.07 -10.77 7.99
C GLU A 116 -9.56 -10.16 6.69
N VAL A 117 -9.87 -8.88 6.47
CA VAL A 117 -9.46 -8.14 5.28
C VAL A 117 -8.72 -6.88 5.71
N TYR A 118 -7.52 -6.69 5.16
CA TYR A 118 -6.68 -5.55 5.44
C TYR A 118 -6.30 -4.81 4.16
N ASN A 119 -6.18 -3.49 4.26
CA ASN A 119 -5.63 -2.66 3.20
C ASN A 119 -4.14 -2.41 3.48
N LEU A 120 -3.26 -2.68 2.52
CA LEU A 120 -1.84 -2.40 2.70
C LEU A 120 -1.61 -0.89 2.75
N TYR A 121 -1.17 -0.40 3.91
CA TYR A 121 -0.87 1.01 4.11
C TYR A 121 0.18 1.48 3.08
N GLY A 122 -0.17 2.51 2.30
CA GLY A 122 0.68 3.07 1.27
C GLY A 122 0.95 2.17 0.05
N GLY A 123 0.28 1.01 -0.04
CA GLY A 123 0.34 0.11 -1.19
C GLY A 123 1.75 -0.37 -1.55
N ILE A 124 1.95 -0.71 -2.83
CA ILE A 124 3.26 -1.13 -3.34
C ILE A 124 4.30 0.00 -3.31
N PHE A 125 3.87 1.27 -3.28
CA PHE A 125 4.80 2.38 -3.19
C PHE A 125 5.50 2.39 -1.83
N GLU A 126 4.73 2.32 -0.76
CA GLU A 126 5.31 2.29 0.59
C GLU A 126 6.05 0.99 0.85
N TRP A 127 5.54 -0.14 0.34
CA TRP A 127 6.26 -1.41 0.34
C TRP A 127 7.69 -1.24 -0.22
N LYS A 128 7.81 -0.67 -1.42
CA LYS A 128 9.12 -0.49 -2.06
C LYS A 128 9.95 0.62 -1.41
N ASN A 129 9.32 1.70 -0.93
CA ASN A 129 10.00 2.76 -0.16
C ASN A 129 10.69 2.22 1.09
N LYS A 130 10.11 1.20 1.72
CA LYS A 130 10.68 0.51 2.88
C LYS A 130 11.77 -0.51 2.53
N GLY A 131 12.10 -0.65 1.25
CA GLY A 131 13.19 -1.52 0.77
C GLY A 131 12.79 -2.97 0.54
N PHE A 132 11.49 -3.30 0.59
CA PHE A 132 11.04 -4.66 0.35
C PHE A 132 11.07 -5.02 -1.14
N PRO A 133 11.37 -6.30 -1.49
CA PRO A 133 11.50 -6.73 -2.87
C PRO A 133 10.15 -6.73 -3.59
N VAL A 134 10.20 -6.48 -4.89
CA VAL A 134 9.08 -6.63 -5.83
C VAL A 134 9.57 -7.44 -7.03
N TYR A 135 8.67 -8.11 -7.72
CA TYR A 135 8.98 -9.13 -8.72
C TYR A 135 8.29 -8.82 -10.03
N ASP A 136 8.98 -8.99 -11.15
CA ASP A 136 8.40 -8.81 -12.48
C ASP A 136 7.52 -10.00 -12.90
N SER A 137 6.99 -9.98 -14.13
CA SER A 137 6.10 -11.02 -14.65
C SER A 137 6.74 -12.40 -14.82
N ILE A 138 8.07 -12.52 -14.69
CA ILE A 138 8.80 -13.79 -14.73
C ILE A 138 9.39 -14.14 -13.35
N GLU A 139 8.84 -13.54 -12.29
CA GLU A 139 9.19 -13.76 -10.88
C GLU A 139 10.66 -13.44 -10.56
N GLN A 140 11.28 -12.51 -11.30
CA GLN A 140 12.60 -11.98 -10.99
C GLN A 140 12.47 -10.69 -10.18
N GLU A 141 13.31 -10.56 -9.14
CA GLU A 141 13.35 -9.33 -8.34
C GLU A 141 13.73 -8.13 -9.22
N THR A 142 13.04 -7.01 -9.03
CA THR A 142 13.24 -5.80 -9.82
C THR A 142 13.10 -4.54 -8.96
N ASP A 143 13.73 -3.45 -9.41
CA ASP A 143 13.53 -2.11 -8.85
C ASP A 143 12.44 -1.34 -9.60
N ARG A 144 11.89 -1.90 -10.67
CA ARG A 144 10.87 -1.24 -11.48
C ARG A 144 9.55 -1.25 -10.75
N VAL A 145 8.86 -0.12 -10.66
CA VAL A 145 7.49 -0.05 -10.14
C VAL A 145 6.67 0.89 -11.00
N HIS A 146 5.47 0.44 -11.41
CA HIS A 146 4.55 1.29 -12.16
C HIS A 146 4.02 2.43 -11.28
N ALA A 147 4.39 3.66 -11.60
CA ALA A 147 4.15 4.85 -10.79
C ALA A 147 2.76 5.46 -11.00
N TYR A 148 1.87 4.78 -11.73
CA TYR A 148 0.51 5.18 -12.12
C TYR A 148 0.47 6.47 -12.96
N ASN A 149 0.80 7.63 -12.37
CA ASN A 149 0.99 8.90 -13.07
C ASN A 149 2.05 9.76 -12.39
N ARG A 150 2.49 10.85 -13.04
CA ARG A 150 3.56 11.73 -12.52
C ARG A 150 3.23 12.37 -11.16
N HIS A 151 1.95 12.57 -10.84
CA HIS A 151 1.52 13.13 -9.56
C HIS A 151 1.78 12.14 -8.42
N TRP A 152 1.22 10.93 -8.53
CA TRP A 152 1.36 9.88 -7.52
C TRP A 152 2.79 9.34 -7.44
N GLY A 153 3.49 9.27 -8.57
CA GLY A 153 4.88 8.86 -8.62
C GLY A 153 5.85 9.74 -7.80
N LYS A 154 5.43 10.92 -7.32
CA LYS A 154 6.21 11.72 -6.35
C LYS A 154 6.29 11.09 -4.95
N MET A 155 5.44 10.10 -4.67
CA MET A 155 5.39 9.37 -3.39
C MET A 155 6.20 8.07 -3.43
N LEU A 156 6.63 7.62 -4.62
CA LEU A 156 7.50 6.48 -4.82
C LEU A 156 8.94 6.98 -4.88
N ASN A 157 9.76 6.66 -3.89
CA ASN A 157 11.10 7.24 -3.72
C ASN A 157 12.22 6.22 -3.95
N ASN A 158 11.96 4.94 -3.72
CA ASN A 158 12.98 3.89 -3.77
C ASN A 158 12.78 2.90 -4.95
N ALA A 159 12.48 3.41 -6.15
CA ALA A 159 12.20 2.56 -7.31
C ALA A 159 12.51 3.24 -8.65
N THR A 160 12.81 2.44 -9.66
CA THR A 160 12.77 2.85 -11.06
C THR A 160 11.31 3.02 -11.50
N LYS A 161 10.87 4.27 -11.60
CA LYS A 161 9.47 4.61 -11.93
C LYS A 161 9.16 4.29 -13.38
N VAL A 162 8.20 3.39 -13.59
CA VAL A 162 7.64 3.11 -14.92
C VAL A 162 6.31 3.82 -15.07
N TYR A 163 6.04 4.42 -16.22
CA TYR A 163 4.76 5.02 -16.56
C TYR A 163 4.23 4.35 -17.82
N GLY A 164 2.99 3.88 -17.81
CA GLY A 164 2.33 3.27 -18.96
C GLY A 164 1.90 4.30 -20.02
N HIS A 165 1.48 3.78 -21.18
CA HIS A 165 1.11 4.58 -22.36
C HIS A 165 -0.33 5.16 -22.36
N LYS A 166 -1.13 4.98 -21.30
CA LYS A 166 -2.48 5.54 -21.28
C LYS A 166 -2.45 7.03 -20.94
N LYS A 167 -2.89 7.86 -21.91
CA LYS A 167 -3.38 9.22 -21.67
C LYS A 167 -4.57 9.12 -20.71
N HIS A 168 -4.33 9.25 -19.41
CA HIS A 168 -5.40 9.62 -18.49
C HIS A 168 -5.73 11.08 -18.81
N ASN A 169 -6.69 11.29 -19.73
CA ASN A 169 -7.34 12.59 -19.86
C ASN A 169 -8.02 12.91 -18.53
N ASN A 170 -7.80 14.16 -18.08
CA ASN A 170 -8.30 14.76 -16.84
C ASN A 170 -9.70 14.30 -16.42
#